data_AF-A0A1G6M8V4-F1
#
_entry.id   AF-A0A1G6M8V4-F1
#
_cell.length_a   1.000
_cell.length_b   1.000
_cell.length_c   1.000
_cell.angle_alpha   90.00
_cell.angle_beta   90.00
_cell.angle_gamma   90.00
#
_symmetry.space_group_name_H-M   'P 1'
#
loop_
_entity.id
_entity.type
_entity.pdbx_description
1 polymer ?
#
loop_
_entity_poly.entity_id
_entity_poly.type
_entity_poly.pdbx_seq_one_letter_code
_entity_poly.pdbx_strand_id
1 'polypeptide(L)'
;MKKNIFKIFAALTFVLAVQSCKKEDAVSIDLTQYIDNPSTQTDLDKWLKTSFLDTYNIDVIYRYSDYYKDYDKVVSPVNVNKVMPQMQTVLDGFISPYKKVAGQTFVKERLPKEWVLYGSGAYQSDGSMILATASAGRRVTIYDLNNFDINNADLVTRKLRTIHHEFTHILNQIVPMPTDFQTITKATYNATWTTVADATARDNGYVSPYASSQPGEDFAETTAHLLVLGEAWFDARANASTAAGKIALKAKEASVVQYFTINLGIDFRALQREVQNVVRNTYKYQSASFPYWIGQGLFKNITIDLSNPVYTSSGISSNFSTAYQASVTAVAAVGNANRKLNYIRLDFLSTTAANLYLNYTNSAGSTLEALYALNMTFNATTGATKFTAGTARDTTTPWTNAAVIQAGAQPLINYFTASNFIADWMPANIGNDNFNSYGGFYVSGTPTNYFYGILGQTAL
;
A
#
# COMPACT_ATOMS: atom_id res chain seq x y z
N MET A 1 -56.16 45.01 40.42
CA MET A 1 -56.11 43.90 39.43
C MET A 1 -54.69 43.44 39.05
N LYS A 2 -53.62 44.24 39.19
CA LYS A 2 -52.23 43.80 38.86
C LYS A 2 -51.57 42.80 39.85
N LYS A 3 -51.98 42.75 41.13
CA LYS A 3 -51.38 41.83 42.14
C LYS A 3 -51.86 40.37 42.06
N ASN A 4 -52.99 40.09 41.39
CA ASN A 4 -53.52 38.72 41.28
C ASN A 4 -53.05 38.02 39.98
N ILE A 5 -52.70 38.77 38.94
CA ILE A 5 -52.13 38.23 37.69
C ILE A 5 -50.73 37.65 37.93
N PHE A 6 -49.92 38.29 38.77
CA PHE A 6 -48.56 37.81 39.09
C PHE A 6 -48.56 36.49 39.89
N LYS A 7 -49.58 36.30 40.75
CA LYS A 7 -49.75 35.04 41.51
C LYS A 7 -50.25 33.90 40.63
N ILE A 8 -51.10 34.20 39.64
CA ILE A 8 -51.57 33.22 38.65
C ILE A 8 -50.43 32.81 37.71
N PHE A 9 -49.60 33.77 37.26
CA PHE A 9 -48.41 33.46 36.44
C PHE A 9 -47.33 32.69 37.20
N ALA A 10 -47.08 33.03 38.47
CA ALA A 10 -46.12 32.30 39.31
C ALA A 10 -46.60 30.86 39.61
N ALA A 11 -47.90 30.66 39.84
CA ALA A 11 -48.48 29.33 40.04
C ALA A 11 -48.44 28.47 38.75
N LEU A 12 -48.69 29.08 37.58
CA LEU A 12 -48.65 28.38 36.29
C LEU A 12 -47.21 27.99 35.89
N THR A 13 -46.22 28.81 36.24
CA THR A 13 -44.79 28.53 35.99
C THR A 13 -44.26 27.42 36.91
N PHE A 14 -44.78 27.30 38.14
CA PHE A 14 -44.41 26.23 39.07
C PHE A 14 -45.00 24.86 38.68
N VAL A 15 -46.20 24.84 38.08
CA VAL A 15 -46.84 23.59 37.60
C VAL A 15 -46.18 23.07 36.31
N LEU A 16 -45.60 23.94 35.48
CA LEU A 16 -44.87 23.54 34.27
C LEU A 16 -43.43 23.05 34.54
N ALA A 17 -42.83 23.41 35.69
CA ALA A 17 -41.48 22.97 36.05
C ALA A 17 -41.40 21.52 36.57
N VAL A 18 -42.52 20.91 36.99
CA VAL A 18 -42.56 19.56 37.56
C VAL A 18 -42.79 18.44 36.53
N GLN A 19 -42.88 18.74 35.23
CA GLN A 19 -43.07 17.74 34.17
C GLN A 19 -41.84 17.46 33.28
N SER A 20 -40.70 18.13 33.50
CA SER A 20 -39.49 17.97 32.65
C SER A 20 -38.38 17.07 33.26
N CYS A 21 -38.71 16.21 34.20
CA CYS A 21 -37.81 15.14 34.65
C CYS A 21 -38.58 13.84 34.77
N LYS A 22 -38.97 13.25 33.63
CA LYS A 22 -38.97 11.80 33.56
C LYS A 22 -37.50 11.39 33.57
N LYS A 23 -37.00 10.91 34.70
CA LYS A 23 -35.80 10.07 34.68
C LYS A 23 -36.07 8.99 33.63
N GLU A 24 -35.26 8.91 32.60
CA GLU A 24 -35.18 7.67 31.84
C GLU A 24 -34.92 6.56 32.86
N ASP A 25 -35.68 5.46 32.76
CA ASP A 25 -35.45 4.30 33.61
C ASP A 25 -33.97 3.98 33.51
N ALA A 26 -33.30 3.86 34.66
CA ALA A 26 -31.92 3.45 34.69
C ALA A 26 -31.86 2.12 33.92
N VAL A 27 -31.16 2.09 32.78
CA VAL A 27 -30.85 0.84 32.11
C VAL A 27 -30.12 0.02 33.15
N SER A 28 -30.79 -0.99 33.72
CA SER A 28 -30.20 -1.88 34.70
C SER A 28 -29.24 -2.80 33.96
N ILE A 29 -28.07 -2.26 33.63
CA ILE A 29 -26.95 -3.05 33.16
C ILE A 29 -26.50 -3.83 34.39
N ASP A 30 -26.76 -5.13 34.38
CA ASP A 30 -26.22 -6.02 35.39
C ASP A 30 -24.70 -6.06 35.24
N LEU A 31 -23.98 -5.31 36.09
CA LEU A 31 -22.51 -5.25 36.02
C LEU A 31 -21.85 -6.57 36.45
N THR A 32 -22.61 -7.51 37.06
CA THR A 32 -22.06 -8.82 37.45
C THR A 32 -21.78 -9.74 36.27
N GLN A 33 -22.34 -9.44 35.09
CA GLN A 33 -21.98 -10.10 33.83
C GLN A 33 -20.68 -9.55 33.20
N TYR A 34 -20.18 -8.42 33.68
CA TYR A 34 -18.96 -7.74 33.21
C TYR A 34 -17.89 -7.81 34.30
N ILE A 35 -17.41 -9.01 34.60
CA ILE A 35 -16.31 -9.23 35.55
C ILE A 35 -15.01 -8.76 34.89
N ASP A 36 -14.27 -7.85 35.52
CA ASP A 36 -12.97 -7.32 35.02
C ASP A 36 -11.93 -8.42 34.80
N ASN A 37 -12.04 -9.53 35.55
CA ASN A 37 -11.16 -10.70 35.45
C ASN A 37 -11.98 -12.00 35.65
N PRO A 38 -12.70 -12.47 34.61
CA PRO A 38 -13.53 -13.66 34.74
C PRO A 38 -12.65 -14.90 34.99
N SER A 39 -13.07 -15.75 35.93
CA SER A 39 -12.32 -16.96 36.32
C SER A 39 -12.29 -18.04 35.24
N THR A 40 -13.19 -17.98 34.26
CA THR A 40 -13.30 -18.93 33.15
C THR A 40 -12.78 -18.32 31.85
N GLN A 41 -11.76 -18.95 31.26
CA GLN A 41 -11.22 -18.55 29.96
C GLN A 41 -12.14 -18.99 28.81
N THR A 42 -12.54 -18.02 27.99
CA THR A 42 -13.22 -18.26 26.71
C THR A 42 -12.24 -18.80 25.67
N ASP A 43 -12.75 -19.30 24.54
CA ASP A 43 -11.87 -19.75 23.44
C ASP A 43 -11.11 -18.58 22.81
N LEU A 44 -11.67 -17.36 22.85
CA LEU A 44 -10.94 -16.15 22.47
C LEU A 44 -9.75 -15.90 23.40
N ASP A 45 -9.93 -16.05 24.72
CA ASP A 45 -8.84 -15.86 25.68
C ASP A 45 -7.70 -16.86 25.45
N LYS A 46 -8.04 -18.14 25.23
CA LYS A 46 -7.05 -19.19 24.93
C LYS A 46 -6.31 -18.89 23.63
N TRP A 47 -7.02 -18.41 22.60
CA TRP A 47 -6.42 -18.04 21.33
C TRP A 47 -5.49 -16.82 21.46
N LEU A 48 -5.91 -15.78 22.19
CA LEU A 48 -5.07 -14.60 22.45
C LEU A 48 -3.83 -14.99 23.26
N LYS A 49 -4.00 -15.80 24.32
CA LYS A 49 -2.89 -16.30 25.13
C LYS A 49 -1.88 -17.07 24.27
N THR A 50 -2.34 -18.03 23.47
CA THR A 50 -1.44 -18.88 22.67
C THR A 50 -0.76 -18.08 21.55
N SER A 51 -1.54 -17.28 20.81
CA SER A 51 -1.06 -16.59 19.60
C SER A 51 -0.22 -15.34 19.91
N PHE A 52 -0.42 -14.69 21.05
CA PHE A 52 0.24 -13.44 21.42
C PHE A 52 1.09 -13.57 22.69
N LEU A 53 0.47 -13.93 23.81
CA LEU A 53 1.16 -13.89 25.11
C LEU A 53 2.28 -14.93 25.16
N ASP A 54 1.98 -16.20 24.93
CA ASP A 54 2.95 -17.29 25.02
C ASP A 54 4.00 -17.22 23.90
N THR A 55 3.57 -16.80 22.70
CA THR A 55 4.46 -16.78 21.53
C THR A 55 5.40 -15.56 21.51
N TYR A 56 4.90 -14.38 21.89
CA TYR A 56 5.58 -13.10 21.69
C TYR A 56 5.69 -12.23 22.96
N ASN A 57 5.14 -12.67 24.08
CA ASN A 57 5.01 -11.88 25.31
C ASN A 57 4.21 -10.59 25.08
N ILE A 58 3.09 -10.72 24.36
CA ILE A 58 2.18 -9.62 24.04
C ILE A 58 0.84 -9.90 24.72
N ASP A 59 0.42 -9.01 25.61
CA ASP A 59 -0.88 -9.05 26.26
C ASP A 59 -1.92 -8.25 25.46
N VAL A 60 -3.09 -8.84 25.25
CA VAL A 60 -4.18 -8.24 24.47
C VAL A 60 -5.38 -8.03 25.38
N ILE A 61 -5.62 -6.76 25.70
CA ILE A 61 -6.61 -6.31 26.66
C ILE A 61 -7.83 -5.81 25.86
N TYR A 62 -8.84 -6.66 25.75
CA TYR A 62 -10.08 -6.34 25.03
C TYR A 62 -11.29 -6.17 25.95
N ARG A 63 -11.23 -6.65 27.19
CA ARG A 63 -12.27 -6.38 28.18
C ARG A 63 -12.15 -4.92 28.59
N TYR A 64 -13.28 -4.22 28.57
CA TYR A 64 -13.30 -2.81 28.91
C TYR A 64 -12.78 -2.60 30.32
N SER A 65 -11.87 -1.63 30.47
CA SER A 65 -11.40 -1.17 31.77
C SER A 65 -11.01 0.29 31.67
N ASP A 66 -11.47 1.08 32.64
CA ASP A 66 -11.11 2.50 32.77
C ASP A 66 -9.62 2.68 33.14
N TYR A 67 -8.98 1.66 33.72
CA TYR A 67 -7.57 1.72 34.11
C TYR A 67 -6.63 1.89 32.90
N TYR A 68 -6.96 1.25 31.78
CA TYR A 68 -6.13 1.30 30.56
C TYR A 68 -6.47 2.47 29.63
N LYS A 69 -7.53 3.22 29.95
CA LYS A 69 -8.05 4.31 29.12
C LYS A 69 -7.19 5.55 29.30
N ASP A 70 -6.92 6.26 28.21
CA ASP A 70 -6.33 7.60 28.29
C ASP A 70 -7.27 8.52 29.07
N TYR A 71 -6.72 9.26 30.05
CA TYR A 71 -7.50 9.93 31.11
C TYR A 71 -8.60 10.89 30.58
N ASP A 72 -8.34 11.57 29.47
CA ASP A 72 -9.23 12.55 28.86
C ASP A 72 -10.18 11.96 27.80
N LYS A 73 -10.13 10.64 27.56
CA LYS A 73 -10.87 10.00 26.46
C LYS A 73 -12.15 9.34 26.94
N VAL A 74 -13.20 9.49 26.14
CA VAL A 74 -14.49 8.81 26.30
C VAL A 74 -14.58 7.74 25.22
N VAL A 75 -14.58 6.48 25.64
CA VAL A 75 -14.59 5.33 24.72
C VAL A 75 -15.53 4.23 25.19
N SER A 76 -16.05 3.45 24.24
CA SER A 76 -16.94 2.33 24.52
C SER A 76 -16.22 0.97 24.48
N PRO A 77 -16.78 -0.08 25.13
CA PRO A 77 -16.31 -1.44 25.00
C PRO A 77 -16.29 -1.92 23.53
N VAL A 78 -15.31 -2.77 23.20
CA VAL A 78 -15.26 -3.44 21.91
C VAL A 78 -16.30 -4.55 21.81
N ASN A 79 -16.94 -4.69 20.66
CA ASN A 79 -17.71 -5.87 20.32
C ASN A 79 -16.75 -7.07 20.21
N VAL A 80 -16.92 -8.06 21.09
CA VAL A 80 -16.04 -9.24 21.22
C VAL A 80 -15.81 -9.96 19.88
N ASN A 81 -16.82 -9.99 19.00
CA ASN A 81 -16.72 -10.63 17.68
C ASN A 81 -15.76 -9.92 16.72
N LYS A 82 -15.36 -8.68 17.03
CA LYS A 82 -14.38 -7.89 16.25
C LYS A 82 -12.95 -8.12 16.71
N VAL A 83 -12.73 -8.66 17.91
CA VAL A 83 -11.40 -8.81 18.52
C VAL A 83 -10.55 -9.80 17.74
N MET A 84 -11.02 -11.03 17.53
CA MET A 84 -10.24 -12.04 16.81
C MET A 84 -9.93 -11.62 15.36
N PRO A 85 -10.88 -11.12 14.55
CA PRO A 85 -10.56 -10.61 13.21
C PRO A 85 -9.52 -9.49 13.23
N GLN A 86 -9.65 -8.49 14.11
CA GLN A 86 -8.70 -7.37 14.21
C GLN A 86 -7.30 -7.87 14.59
N MET A 87 -7.21 -8.77 15.58
CA MET A 87 -5.93 -9.28 16.05
C MET A 87 -5.31 -10.27 15.07
N GLN A 88 -6.11 -11.03 14.31
CA GLN A 88 -5.59 -11.82 13.20
C GLN A 88 -4.96 -10.92 12.14
N THR A 89 -5.56 -9.76 11.85
CA THR A 89 -4.93 -8.74 11.00
C THR A 89 -3.61 -8.21 11.54
N VAL A 90 -3.49 -8.02 12.87
CA VAL A 90 -2.21 -7.68 13.51
C VAL A 90 -1.18 -8.79 13.33
N LEU A 91 -1.57 -10.07 13.46
CA LEU A 91 -0.66 -11.19 13.20
C LEU A 91 -0.19 -11.22 11.75
N ASP A 92 -1.11 -11.10 10.80
CA ASP A 92 -0.83 -11.31 9.39
C ASP A 92 -0.09 -10.12 8.76
N GLY A 93 -0.57 -8.89 9.00
CA GLY A 93 -0.07 -7.69 8.32
C GLY A 93 0.98 -6.89 9.09
N PHE A 94 1.25 -7.26 10.34
CA PHE A 94 2.22 -6.58 11.20
C PHE A 94 3.24 -7.57 11.79
N ILE A 95 2.85 -8.45 12.71
CA ILE A 95 3.81 -9.31 13.45
C ILE A 95 4.54 -10.28 12.51
N SER A 96 3.83 -10.98 11.62
CA SER A 96 4.43 -12.01 10.76
C SER A 96 5.44 -11.46 9.74
N PRO A 97 5.18 -10.33 9.05
CA PRO A 97 6.18 -9.66 8.20
C PRO A 97 7.46 -9.31 8.96
N TYR A 98 7.36 -8.68 10.13
CA TYR A 98 8.53 -8.36 10.95
C TYR A 98 9.25 -9.62 11.44
N LYS A 99 8.53 -10.66 11.87
CA LYS A 99 9.13 -11.95 12.26
C LYS A 99 9.93 -12.58 11.12
N LYS A 100 9.39 -12.55 9.90
CA LYS A 100 10.01 -13.17 8.73
C LYS A 100 11.28 -12.44 8.30
N VAL A 101 11.29 -11.11 8.37
CA VAL A 101 12.41 -10.28 7.88
C VAL A 101 13.43 -9.95 8.96
N ALA A 102 12.98 -9.59 10.16
CA ALA A 102 13.84 -9.17 11.28
C ALA A 102 14.08 -10.28 12.32
N GLY A 103 13.38 -11.41 12.21
CA GLY A 103 13.52 -12.55 13.12
C GLY A 103 12.68 -12.45 14.39
N GLN A 104 12.59 -13.57 15.11
CA GLN A 104 11.76 -13.67 16.32
C GLN A 104 12.30 -12.84 17.49
N THR A 105 13.62 -12.69 17.61
CA THR A 105 14.24 -11.86 18.66
C THR A 105 13.80 -10.41 18.53
N PHE A 106 13.88 -9.84 17.32
CA PHE A 106 13.40 -8.48 17.06
C PHE A 106 11.94 -8.31 17.49
N VAL A 107 11.08 -9.27 17.13
CA VAL A 107 9.67 -9.24 17.54
C VAL A 107 9.51 -9.25 19.06
N LYS A 108 10.19 -10.18 19.75
CA LYS A 108 10.10 -10.29 21.21
C LYS A 108 10.70 -9.10 21.95
N GLU A 109 11.64 -8.38 21.37
CA GLU A 109 12.28 -7.23 22.03
C GLU A 109 11.64 -5.89 21.68
N ARG A 110 11.25 -5.69 20.43
CA ARG A 110 10.90 -4.36 19.90
C ARG A 110 9.40 -4.12 19.77
N LEU A 111 8.59 -5.15 19.53
CA LEU A 111 7.16 -4.95 19.33
C LEU A 111 6.45 -4.60 20.65
N PRO A 112 5.34 -3.84 20.60
CA PRO A 112 4.57 -3.46 21.78
C PRO A 112 4.11 -4.70 22.57
N LYS A 113 4.21 -4.62 23.90
CA LYS A 113 3.87 -5.72 24.84
C LYS A 113 2.44 -5.68 25.32
N GLU A 114 1.75 -4.55 25.15
CA GLU A 114 0.37 -4.37 25.58
C GLU A 114 -0.46 -3.79 24.43
N TRP A 115 -1.57 -4.45 24.10
CA TRP A 115 -2.51 -4.01 23.08
C TRP A 115 -3.87 -3.80 23.73
N VAL A 116 -4.29 -2.54 23.85
CA VAL A 116 -5.57 -2.18 24.46
C VAL A 116 -6.58 -1.87 23.37
N LEU A 117 -7.77 -2.46 23.45
CA LEU A 117 -8.75 -2.42 22.38
C LEU A 117 -10.05 -1.73 22.83
N TYR A 118 -10.46 -0.70 22.09
CA TYR A 118 -11.72 0.03 22.33
C TYR A 118 -12.65 -0.01 21.12
N GLY A 119 -13.95 -0.05 21.40
CA GLY A 119 -15.00 -0.20 20.38
C GLY A 119 -15.24 1.06 19.56
N SER A 120 -15.29 2.22 20.21
CA SER A 120 -15.47 3.52 19.56
C SER A 120 -14.14 4.19 19.21
N GLY A 121 -14.19 5.18 18.32
CA GLY A 121 -13.11 6.15 18.16
C GLY A 121 -12.87 6.94 19.45
N ALA A 122 -11.63 7.40 19.64
CA ALA A 122 -11.31 8.47 20.56
C ALA A 122 -11.20 9.79 19.77
N TYR A 123 -11.35 10.94 20.42
CA TYR A 123 -11.32 12.24 19.75
C TYR A 123 -10.41 13.22 20.48
N GLN A 124 -9.81 14.11 19.71
CA GLN A 124 -9.11 15.28 20.20
C GLN A 124 -10.09 16.41 20.51
N SER A 125 -9.62 17.44 21.22
CA SER A 125 -10.42 18.63 21.54
C SER A 125 -10.86 19.41 20.29
N ASP A 126 -10.16 19.28 19.17
CA ASP A 126 -10.51 19.88 17.88
C ASP A 126 -11.50 19.04 17.06
N GLY A 127 -11.97 17.91 17.61
CA GLY A 127 -12.90 17.00 16.95
C GLY A 127 -12.26 15.99 15.99
N SER A 128 -10.93 16.04 15.78
CA SER A 128 -10.24 15.02 15.00
C SER A 128 -10.24 13.67 15.71
N MET A 129 -10.42 12.60 14.94
CA MET A 129 -10.52 11.24 15.46
C MET A 129 -9.12 10.61 15.62
N ILE A 130 -8.90 9.94 16.76
CA ILE A 130 -7.71 9.18 17.08
C ILE A 130 -8.01 7.70 16.81
N LEU A 131 -7.23 7.08 15.93
CA LEU A 131 -7.39 5.68 15.54
C LEU A 131 -6.53 4.73 16.38
N ALA A 132 -5.39 5.21 16.85
CA ALA A 132 -4.55 4.51 17.80
C ALA A 132 -3.66 5.51 18.56
N THR A 133 -3.04 5.04 19.63
CA THR A 133 -1.96 5.75 20.35
C THR A 133 -0.87 4.76 20.75
N ALA A 134 0.38 5.20 20.72
CA ALA A 134 1.51 4.52 21.33
C ALA A 134 1.99 5.23 22.60
N SER A 135 2.23 4.48 23.68
CA SER A 135 2.77 5.04 24.93
C SER A 135 3.89 4.19 25.55
N ALA A 136 4.84 4.90 26.16
CA ALA A 136 5.97 4.35 26.92
C ALA A 136 6.78 3.24 26.21
N GLY A 137 6.86 3.28 24.88
CA GLY A 137 7.52 2.25 24.06
C GLY A 137 6.95 0.83 24.21
N ARG A 138 5.79 0.67 24.88
CA ARG A 138 5.30 -0.63 25.36
C ARG A 138 3.86 -0.90 24.98
N ARG A 139 3.00 0.12 24.96
CA ARG A 139 1.56 -0.04 24.74
C ARG A 139 1.14 0.57 23.41
N VAL A 140 0.29 -0.16 22.70
CA VAL A 140 -0.52 0.38 21.60
C VAL A 140 -1.98 0.27 22.00
N THR A 141 -2.71 1.38 21.94
CA THR A 141 -4.17 1.38 22.09
C THR A 141 -4.78 1.53 20.71
N ILE A 142 -5.69 0.65 20.31
CA ILE A 142 -6.44 0.77 19.05
C ILE A 142 -7.89 1.12 19.37
N TYR A 143 -8.38 2.14 18.69
CA TYR A 143 -9.76 2.61 18.77
C TYR A 143 -10.58 2.18 17.56
N ASP A 144 -11.89 2.36 17.64
CA ASP A 144 -12.82 2.17 16.51
C ASP A 144 -12.83 0.74 15.95
N LEU A 145 -12.83 -0.27 16.82
CA LEU A 145 -12.92 -1.67 16.40
C LEU A 145 -14.35 -2.07 16.01
N ASN A 146 -15.38 -1.38 16.50
CA ASN A 146 -16.76 -1.75 16.17
C ASN A 146 -17.09 -1.49 14.69
N ASN A 147 -16.38 -0.56 14.06
CA ASN A 147 -16.45 -0.29 12.62
C ASN A 147 -15.42 -1.10 11.80
N PHE A 148 -14.67 -2.01 12.41
CA PHE A 148 -13.75 -2.88 11.68
C PHE A 148 -14.52 -3.95 10.89
N ASP A 149 -14.18 -4.12 9.61
CA ASP A 149 -14.68 -5.18 8.76
C ASP A 149 -13.53 -5.80 7.98
N ILE A 150 -13.23 -7.07 8.26
CA ILE A 150 -12.15 -7.82 7.63
C ILE A 150 -12.38 -8.05 6.13
N ASN A 151 -13.64 -7.99 5.68
CA ASN A 151 -13.99 -8.15 4.26
C ASN A 151 -13.86 -6.84 3.47
N ASN A 152 -13.59 -5.72 4.16
CA ASN A 152 -13.34 -4.44 3.54
C ASN A 152 -11.83 -4.14 3.51
N ALA A 153 -11.23 -4.36 2.35
CA ALA A 153 -9.79 -4.21 2.15
C ALA A 153 -9.27 -2.79 2.51
N ASP A 154 -10.04 -1.74 2.22
CA ASP A 154 -9.66 -0.36 2.55
C ASP A 154 -9.63 -0.14 4.07
N LEU A 155 -10.61 -0.65 4.80
CA LEU A 155 -10.65 -0.54 6.26
C LEU A 155 -9.50 -1.32 6.92
N VAL A 156 -9.22 -2.54 6.44
CA VAL A 156 -8.08 -3.34 6.90
C VAL A 156 -6.76 -2.62 6.64
N THR A 157 -6.57 -2.13 5.41
CA THR A 157 -5.36 -1.42 4.99
C THR A 157 -5.16 -0.14 5.81
N ARG A 158 -6.23 0.60 6.10
CA ARG A 158 -6.18 1.79 6.97
C ARG A 158 -5.75 1.44 8.39
N LYS A 159 -6.30 0.37 9.00
CA LYS A 159 -5.89 -0.08 10.34
C LYS A 159 -4.42 -0.52 10.36
N LEU A 160 -3.95 -1.25 9.34
CA LEU A 160 -2.55 -1.64 9.23
C LEU A 160 -1.63 -0.42 9.12
N ARG A 161 -2.01 0.59 8.31
CA ARG A 161 -1.27 1.86 8.25
C ARG A 161 -1.13 2.49 9.63
N THR A 162 -2.23 2.61 10.36
CA THR A 162 -2.21 3.17 11.72
C THR A 162 -1.29 2.37 12.65
N ILE A 163 -1.35 1.03 12.60
CA ILE A 163 -0.49 0.17 13.42
C ILE A 163 1.00 0.38 13.11
N HIS A 164 1.37 0.39 11.82
CA HIS A 164 2.76 0.62 11.39
C HIS A 164 3.24 2.04 11.73
N HIS A 165 2.34 3.03 11.68
CA HIS A 165 2.60 4.41 12.10
C HIS A 165 2.95 4.47 13.60
N GLU A 166 2.08 3.95 14.47
CA GLU A 166 2.33 3.92 15.92
C GLU A 166 3.60 3.14 16.28
N PHE A 167 3.85 2.03 15.58
CA PHE A 167 5.08 1.27 15.79
C PHE A 167 6.32 2.05 15.39
N THR A 168 6.24 2.89 14.36
CA THR A 168 7.37 3.75 13.97
C THR A 168 7.70 4.76 15.07
N HIS A 169 6.69 5.33 15.73
CA HIS A 169 6.90 6.17 16.92
C HIS A 169 7.62 5.42 18.05
N ILE A 170 7.22 4.17 18.32
CA ILE A 170 7.90 3.31 19.32
C ILE A 170 9.35 3.04 18.92
N LEU A 171 9.61 2.74 17.65
CA LEU A 171 10.97 2.56 17.15
C LEU A 171 11.80 3.84 17.32
N ASN A 172 11.23 5.01 17.04
CA ASN A 172 11.93 6.30 17.16
C ASN A 172 12.25 6.69 18.62
N GLN A 173 11.53 6.15 19.61
CA GLN A 173 11.89 6.28 21.04
C GLN A 173 13.14 5.47 21.42
N ILE A 174 13.43 4.41 20.67
CA ILE A 174 14.53 3.47 20.94
C ILE A 174 15.75 3.78 20.07
N VAL A 175 15.51 4.00 18.77
CA VAL A 175 16.51 4.34 17.76
C VAL A 175 16.06 5.64 17.12
N PRO A 176 16.70 6.78 17.47
CA PRO A 176 16.24 8.09 17.06
C PRO A 176 16.04 8.22 15.55
N MET A 177 14.99 8.92 15.16
CA MET A 177 14.73 9.27 13.76
C MET A 177 15.95 9.98 13.13
N PRO A 178 16.29 9.69 11.87
CA PRO A 178 17.39 10.35 11.17
C PRO A 178 17.24 11.88 11.15
N THR A 179 18.34 12.59 11.43
CA THR A 179 18.33 14.07 11.49
C THR A 179 18.15 14.71 10.12
N ASP A 180 18.67 14.08 9.07
CA ASP A 180 18.49 14.48 7.68
C ASP A 180 17.00 14.52 7.30
N PHE A 181 16.22 13.51 7.67
CA PHE A 181 14.79 13.46 7.39
C PHE A 181 14.05 14.70 7.91
N GLN A 182 14.36 15.11 9.15
CA GLN A 182 13.73 16.26 9.81
C GLN A 182 13.95 17.57 9.04
N THR A 183 14.98 17.64 8.20
CA THR A 183 15.34 18.85 7.45
C THR A 183 14.72 18.91 6.06
N ILE A 184 14.27 17.80 5.47
CA ILE A 184 13.83 17.72 4.07
C ILE A 184 12.69 18.72 3.78
N THR A 185 11.69 18.80 4.66
CA THR A 185 10.52 19.69 4.52
C THR A 185 10.34 20.65 5.69
N LYS A 186 11.42 20.94 6.43
CA LYS A 186 11.37 21.73 7.68
C LYS A 186 10.62 23.07 7.56
N ALA A 187 10.75 23.74 6.42
CA ALA A 187 10.18 25.06 6.21
C ALA A 187 8.64 25.07 6.05
N THR A 188 8.02 23.91 5.84
CA THR A 188 6.59 23.81 5.48
C THR A 188 5.75 22.99 6.46
N TYR A 189 6.31 22.60 7.62
CA TYR A 189 5.50 22.01 8.69
C TYR A 189 4.45 23.00 9.20
N ASN A 190 3.25 22.49 9.44
CA ASN A 190 2.07 23.24 9.85
C ASN A 190 1.28 22.45 10.91
N ALA A 191 1.33 22.92 12.16
CA ALA A 191 0.60 22.32 13.27
C ALA A 191 -0.92 22.30 13.05
N THR A 192 -1.48 23.23 12.27
CA THR A 192 -2.89 23.26 11.86
C THR A 192 -3.12 22.44 10.58
N TRP A 193 -2.55 21.23 10.56
CA TRP A 193 -2.56 20.31 9.41
C TRP A 193 -3.97 19.97 8.91
N THR A 194 -4.98 20.05 9.78
CA THR A 194 -6.40 19.79 9.46
C THR A 194 -6.98 20.73 8.41
N THR A 195 -6.34 21.89 8.19
CA THR A 195 -6.74 22.86 7.16
C THR A 195 -5.90 22.76 5.87
N VAL A 196 -4.89 21.88 5.85
CA VAL A 196 -4.02 21.67 4.68
C VAL A 196 -4.71 20.74 3.69
N ALA A 197 -4.92 21.20 2.46
CA ALA A 197 -5.43 20.36 1.39
C ALA A 197 -4.41 19.27 1.01
N ASP A 198 -4.90 18.07 0.65
CA ASP A 198 -4.03 16.94 0.26
C ASP A 198 -3.08 17.27 -0.90
N ALA A 199 -3.55 18.05 -1.88
CA ALA A 199 -2.71 18.50 -2.99
C ALA A 199 -1.56 19.41 -2.51
N THR A 200 -1.84 20.36 -1.62
CA THR A 200 -0.80 21.22 -1.03
C THR A 200 0.21 20.40 -0.23
N ALA A 201 -0.26 19.43 0.56
CA ALA A 201 0.61 18.51 1.28
C ALA A 201 1.50 17.72 0.30
N ARG A 202 0.93 17.23 -0.81
CA ARG A 202 1.66 16.52 -1.87
C ARG A 202 2.80 17.34 -2.43
N ASP A 203 2.47 18.57 -2.80
CA ASP A 203 3.35 19.50 -3.51
C ASP A 203 4.50 19.98 -2.61
N ASN A 204 4.28 19.97 -1.30
CA ASN A 204 5.29 20.21 -0.28
C ASN A 204 6.10 18.97 0.13
N GLY A 205 5.82 17.80 -0.46
CA GLY A 205 6.58 16.57 -0.22
C GLY A 205 6.05 15.71 0.93
N TYR A 206 4.74 15.76 1.24
CA TYR A 206 4.11 14.95 2.28
C TYR A 206 3.18 13.87 1.69
N VAL A 207 3.15 12.71 2.34
CA VAL A 207 2.27 11.59 1.97
C VAL A 207 0.81 11.83 2.32
N SER A 208 0.54 12.69 3.31
CA SER A 208 -0.80 13.08 3.75
C SER A 208 -0.76 14.51 4.33
N PRO A 209 -1.89 15.20 4.50
CA PRO A 209 -1.95 16.42 5.32
C PRO A 209 -1.41 16.21 6.73
N TYR A 210 -1.72 15.07 7.37
CA TYR A 210 -1.26 14.80 8.74
C TYR A 210 0.27 14.73 8.86
N ALA A 211 0.95 14.20 7.84
CA ALA A 211 2.41 14.20 7.76
C ALA A 211 3.01 15.62 7.75
N SER A 212 2.25 16.67 7.39
CA SER A 212 2.76 18.04 7.48
C SER A 212 2.70 18.62 8.90
N SER A 213 2.19 17.90 9.90
CA SER A 213 2.03 18.43 11.25
C SER A 213 3.36 18.70 11.95
N GLN A 214 4.25 17.71 11.95
CA GLN A 214 5.58 17.77 12.56
C GLN A 214 6.49 16.63 12.04
N PRO A 215 7.82 16.72 12.24
CA PRO A 215 8.76 15.71 11.74
C PRO A 215 8.50 14.27 12.18
N GLY A 216 8.08 14.06 13.44
CA GLY A 216 7.78 12.72 13.95
C GLY A 216 6.61 12.06 13.22
N GLU A 217 5.52 12.79 13.02
CA GLU A 217 4.35 12.27 12.28
C GLU A 217 4.66 12.05 10.81
N ASP A 218 5.47 12.93 10.21
CA ASP A 218 5.91 12.79 8.82
C ASP A 218 6.68 11.50 8.58
N PHE A 219 7.63 11.19 9.48
CA PHE A 219 8.42 9.96 9.39
C PHE A 219 7.57 8.71 9.59
N ALA A 220 6.69 8.72 10.60
CA ALA A 220 5.77 7.61 10.87
C ALA A 220 4.76 7.39 9.75
N GLU A 221 4.15 8.45 9.22
CA GLU A 221 3.25 8.37 8.05
C GLU A 221 4.01 7.90 6.81
N THR A 222 5.19 8.46 6.50
CA THR A 222 5.98 8.05 5.33
C THR A 222 6.31 6.56 5.40
N THR A 223 6.77 6.08 6.56
CA THR A 223 7.06 4.66 6.81
C THR A 223 5.82 3.78 6.60
N ALA A 224 4.69 4.15 7.22
CA ALA A 224 3.45 3.39 7.13
C ALA A 224 2.89 3.33 5.69
N HIS A 225 2.93 4.44 4.95
CA HIS A 225 2.48 4.45 3.55
C HIS A 225 3.37 3.58 2.67
N LEU A 226 4.69 3.66 2.82
CA LEU A 226 5.62 2.82 2.07
C LEU A 226 5.37 1.34 2.34
N LEU A 227 5.25 0.91 3.60
CA LEU A 227 5.02 -0.50 3.95
C LEU A 227 3.65 -0.99 3.45
N VAL A 228 2.58 -0.23 3.69
CA VAL A 228 1.20 -0.72 3.55
C VAL A 228 0.55 -0.39 2.20
N LEU A 229 0.87 0.75 1.59
CA LEU A 229 0.38 1.10 0.24
C LEU A 229 1.39 0.75 -0.87
N GLY A 230 2.67 0.62 -0.51
CA GLY A 230 3.70 0.11 -1.39
C GLY A 230 4.33 1.16 -2.29
N GLU A 231 5.40 0.74 -2.97
CA GLU A 231 6.22 1.61 -3.82
C GLU A 231 5.42 2.27 -4.96
N ALA A 232 4.55 1.51 -5.63
CA ALA A 232 3.76 2.04 -6.74
C ALA A 232 2.82 3.18 -6.29
N TRP A 233 2.23 3.08 -5.10
CA TRP A 233 1.44 4.18 -4.54
C TRP A 233 2.30 5.41 -4.26
N PHE A 234 3.47 5.20 -3.67
CA PHE A 234 4.40 6.27 -3.33
C PHE A 234 4.94 6.99 -4.58
N ASP A 235 5.25 6.24 -5.63
CA ASP A 235 5.62 6.76 -6.94
C ASP A 235 4.51 7.58 -7.58
N ALA A 236 3.27 7.08 -7.56
CA ALA A 236 2.13 7.83 -8.07
C ALA A 236 1.95 9.15 -7.29
N ARG A 237 2.09 9.10 -5.96
CA ARG A 237 2.06 10.29 -5.10
C ARG A 237 3.15 11.28 -5.47
N ALA A 238 4.38 10.82 -5.68
CA ALA A 238 5.51 11.66 -6.03
C ALA A 238 5.40 12.22 -7.45
N ASN A 239 4.91 11.45 -8.41
CA ASN A 239 4.72 11.87 -9.80
C ASN A 239 3.61 12.91 -9.98
N ALA A 240 2.59 12.87 -9.11
CA ALA A 240 1.52 13.87 -9.10
C ALA A 240 1.89 15.16 -8.32
N SER A 241 3.08 15.23 -7.74
CA SER A 241 3.60 16.38 -7.01
C SER A 241 4.30 17.39 -7.93
N THR A 242 4.65 18.57 -7.40
CA THR A 242 5.62 19.47 -8.03
C THR A 242 7.01 18.80 -8.12
N ALA A 243 7.92 19.36 -8.93
CA ALA A 243 9.30 18.87 -9.00
C ALA A 243 10.00 18.88 -7.62
N ALA A 244 9.77 19.94 -6.82
CA ALA A 244 10.33 20.05 -5.48
C ALA A 244 9.71 19.01 -4.52
N GLY A 245 8.39 18.85 -4.54
CA GLY A 245 7.71 17.85 -3.70
C GLY A 245 8.07 16.41 -4.07
N LYS A 246 8.27 16.12 -5.36
CA LYS A 246 8.79 14.82 -5.83
C LYS A 246 10.19 14.54 -5.29
N ILE A 247 11.10 15.52 -5.37
CA ILE A 247 12.46 15.40 -4.82
C ILE A 247 12.40 15.14 -3.30
N ALA A 248 11.56 15.89 -2.58
CA ALA A 248 11.38 15.73 -1.15
C ALA A 248 10.83 14.34 -0.77
N LEU A 249 9.79 13.86 -1.46
CA LEU A 249 9.23 12.52 -1.22
C LEU A 249 10.27 11.42 -1.46
N LYS A 250 11.03 11.50 -2.55
CA LYS A 250 12.08 10.51 -2.84
C LYS A 250 13.26 10.57 -1.87
N ALA A 251 13.61 11.75 -1.36
CA ALA A 251 14.59 11.88 -0.28
C ALA A 251 14.09 11.26 1.04
N LYS A 252 12.81 11.46 1.38
CA LYS A 252 12.18 10.87 2.56
C LYS A 252 12.14 9.34 2.48
N GLU A 253 11.77 8.80 1.34
CA GLU A 253 11.80 7.36 1.08
C GLU A 253 13.20 6.77 1.27
N ALA A 254 14.22 7.38 0.67
CA ALA A 254 15.59 6.93 0.81
C ALA A 254 16.05 6.92 2.27
N SER A 255 15.71 7.96 3.03
CA SER A 255 16.04 8.07 4.46
C SER A 255 15.31 7.02 5.31
N VAL A 256 14.03 6.71 5.03
CA VAL A 256 13.28 5.60 5.68
C VAL A 256 13.92 4.25 5.37
N VAL A 257 14.21 3.96 4.11
CA VAL A 257 14.87 2.70 3.69
C VAL A 257 16.21 2.53 4.40
N GLN A 258 17.00 3.61 4.46
CA GLN A 258 18.29 3.62 5.12
C GLN A 258 18.17 3.42 6.63
N TYR A 259 17.21 4.08 7.30
CA TYR A 259 16.97 3.92 8.74
C TYR A 259 16.68 2.47 9.11
N PHE A 260 15.76 1.82 8.41
CA PHE A 260 15.45 0.41 8.67
C PHE A 260 16.64 -0.49 8.40
N THR A 261 17.33 -0.29 7.27
CA THR A 261 18.42 -1.19 6.84
C THR A 261 19.66 -1.05 7.72
N ILE A 262 20.09 0.18 7.98
CA ILE A 262 21.35 0.47 8.68
C ILE A 262 21.15 0.54 10.19
N ASN A 263 20.14 1.27 10.66
CA ASN A 263 19.98 1.53 12.09
C ASN A 263 19.19 0.44 12.81
N LEU A 264 18.26 -0.24 12.13
CA LEU A 264 17.47 -1.34 12.71
C LEU A 264 17.95 -2.73 12.27
N GLY A 265 18.79 -2.82 11.23
CA GLY A 265 19.23 -4.11 10.68
C GLY A 265 18.11 -4.89 9.97
N ILE A 266 17.10 -4.19 9.47
CA ILE A 266 15.93 -4.77 8.79
C ILE A 266 15.96 -4.37 7.32
N ASP A 267 15.97 -5.35 6.42
CA ASP A 267 15.77 -5.08 4.99
C ASP A 267 14.36 -4.50 4.77
N PHE A 268 14.29 -3.18 4.54
CA PHE A 268 13.04 -2.48 4.37
C PHE A 268 12.27 -2.95 3.14
N ARG A 269 12.96 -3.30 2.04
CA ARG A 269 12.31 -3.75 0.80
C ARG A 269 11.76 -5.15 0.95
N ALA A 270 12.46 -6.02 1.69
CA ALA A 270 11.91 -7.31 2.10
C ALA A 270 10.64 -7.13 2.94
N LEU A 271 10.69 -6.26 3.96
CA LEU A 271 9.55 -6.00 4.84
C LEU A 271 8.37 -5.41 4.08
N GLN A 272 8.61 -4.41 3.24
CA GLN A 272 7.61 -3.82 2.36
C GLN A 272 6.96 -4.88 1.48
N ARG A 273 7.74 -5.78 0.87
CA ARG A 273 7.18 -6.89 0.08
C ARG A 273 6.28 -7.79 0.91
N GLU A 274 6.69 -8.20 2.10
CA GLU A 274 5.88 -9.09 2.94
C GLU A 274 4.55 -8.43 3.33
N VAL A 275 4.58 -7.15 3.75
CA VAL A 275 3.35 -6.40 4.07
C VAL A 275 2.47 -6.22 2.83
N GLN A 276 3.06 -5.86 1.68
CA GLN A 276 2.35 -5.72 0.40
C GLN A 276 1.69 -7.02 -0.05
N ASN A 277 2.38 -8.15 0.10
CA ASN A 277 1.82 -9.45 -0.23
C ASN A 277 0.63 -9.80 0.65
N VAL A 278 0.62 -9.41 1.93
CA VAL A 278 -0.52 -9.64 2.82
C VAL A 278 -1.72 -8.81 2.40
N VAL A 279 -1.57 -7.49 2.22
CA VAL A 279 -2.71 -6.64 1.81
C VAL A 279 -3.25 -7.04 0.43
N ARG A 280 -2.37 -7.45 -0.49
CA ARG A 280 -2.75 -7.90 -1.84
C ARG A 280 -3.40 -9.27 -1.86
N ASN A 281 -2.77 -10.27 -1.23
CA ASN A 281 -3.15 -11.67 -1.42
C ASN A 281 -4.17 -12.15 -0.40
N THR A 282 -4.09 -11.67 0.85
CA THR A 282 -5.02 -12.02 1.92
C THR A 282 -6.25 -11.12 1.87
N TYR A 283 -6.03 -9.81 1.85
CA TYR A 283 -7.11 -8.82 1.97
C TYR A 283 -7.63 -8.28 0.63
N LYS A 284 -7.03 -8.69 -0.49
CA LYS A 284 -7.45 -8.30 -1.85
C LYS A 284 -7.50 -6.78 -2.06
N TYR A 285 -6.58 -6.05 -1.45
CA TYR A 285 -6.46 -4.60 -1.63
C TYR A 285 -6.06 -4.25 -3.06
N GLN A 286 -6.98 -3.65 -3.81
CA GLN A 286 -6.84 -3.45 -5.25
C GLN A 286 -5.62 -2.59 -5.61
N SER A 287 -5.35 -1.53 -4.84
CA SER A 287 -4.23 -0.62 -5.10
C SER A 287 -2.85 -1.23 -4.83
N ALA A 288 -2.78 -2.44 -4.27
CA ALA A 288 -1.53 -3.19 -4.18
C ALA A 288 -1.26 -4.05 -5.44
N SER A 289 -2.21 -4.15 -6.38
CA SER A 289 -2.11 -4.99 -7.57
C SER A 289 -1.45 -4.25 -8.76
N PHE A 290 -0.72 -4.99 -9.60
CA PHE A 290 -0.10 -4.43 -10.81
C PHE A 290 -1.14 -3.95 -11.84
N PRO A 291 -2.22 -4.71 -12.12
CA PRO A 291 -3.26 -4.25 -13.04
C PRO A 291 -3.87 -2.90 -12.68
N TYR A 292 -4.06 -2.64 -11.39
CA TYR A 292 -4.56 -1.35 -10.93
C TYR A 292 -3.69 -0.20 -11.42
N TRP A 293 -2.36 -0.32 -11.30
CA TRP A 293 -1.42 0.74 -11.66
C TRP A 293 -1.19 0.92 -13.16
N ILE A 294 -1.40 -0.12 -13.98
CA ILE A 294 -1.57 0.07 -15.43
C ILE A 294 -2.84 0.89 -15.68
N GLY A 295 -3.95 0.54 -15.03
CA GLY A 295 -5.23 1.25 -15.18
C GLY A 295 -5.19 2.71 -14.73
N GLN A 296 -4.40 3.03 -13.70
CA GLN A 296 -4.15 4.40 -13.25
C GLN A 296 -3.12 5.16 -14.13
N GLY A 297 -2.53 4.51 -15.13
CA GLY A 297 -1.54 5.13 -16.01
C GLY A 297 -0.20 5.44 -15.33
N LEU A 298 0.10 4.82 -14.19
CA LEU A 298 1.41 4.95 -13.53
C LEU A 298 2.48 4.25 -14.36
N PHE A 299 2.26 2.98 -14.69
CA PHE A 299 3.18 2.21 -15.54
C PHE A 299 2.74 2.32 -16.98
N LYS A 300 3.60 2.94 -17.79
CA LYS A 300 3.34 3.27 -19.19
C LYS A 300 4.04 2.34 -20.15
N ASN A 301 5.08 1.63 -19.71
CA ASN A 301 5.74 0.66 -20.54
C ASN A 301 6.39 -0.48 -19.75
N ILE A 302 6.69 -1.57 -20.47
CA ILE A 302 7.51 -2.69 -20.00
C ILE A 302 8.67 -2.88 -20.98
N THR A 303 9.90 -2.79 -20.49
CA THR A 303 11.12 -3.00 -21.30
C THR A 303 11.71 -4.38 -21.01
N ILE A 304 11.98 -5.14 -22.08
CA ILE A 304 12.46 -6.53 -22.03
C ILE A 304 13.74 -6.67 -22.85
N ASP A 305 14.84 -6.87 -22.13
CA ASP A 305 16.17 -7.19 -22.65
C ASP A 305 16.63 -8.51 -22.01
N LEU A 306 16.53 -9.62 -22.73
CA LEU A 306 16.88 -10.94 -22.17
C LEU A 306 18.37 -11.11 -21.87
N SER A 307 19.23 -10.14 -22.19
CA SER A 307 20.62 -10.11 -21.74
C SER A 307 20.79 -9.57 -20.31
N ASN A 308 19.74 -8.96 -19.72
CA ASN A 308 19.80 -8.43 -18.36
C ASN A 308 19.99 -9.57 -17.33
N PRO A 309 20.89 -9.41 -16.34
CA PRO A 309 21.15 -10.43 -15.31
C PRO A 309 19.91 -10.93 -14.53
N VAL A 310 18.84 -10.12 -14.45
CA VAL A 310 17.59 -10.50 -13.78
C VAL A 310 16.97 -11.79 -14.35
N TYR A 311 17.13 -12.04 -15.65
CA TYR A 311 16.57 -13.24 -16.29
C TYR A 311 17.39 -14.49 -16.00
N THR A 312 18.68 -14.34 -15.62
CA THR A 312 19.50 -15.45 -15.14
C THR A 312 19.12 -15.83 -13.70
N SER A 313 18.85 -14.83 -12.84
CA SER A 313 18.51 -15.08 -11.43
C SER A 313 17.04 -15.47 -11.21
N SER A 314 16.12 -14.92 -12.01
CA SER A 314 14.68 -15.05 -11.78
C SER A 314 13.96 -15.88 -12.86
N GLY A 315 14.63 -16.17 -13.99
CA GLY A 315 14.11 -17.00 -15.08
C GLY A 315 13.07 -16.30 -15.95
N ILE A 316 12.79 -16.86 -17.13
CA ILE A 316 11.75 -16.39 -18.07
C ILE A 316 11.06 -17.61 -18.70
N SER A 317 9.81 -17.47 -19.14
CA SER A 317 9.09 -18.52 -19.86
C SER A 317 9.86 -18.99 -21.09
N SER A 318 9.99 -20.31 -21.25
CA SER A 318 10.57 -20.93 -22.44
C SER A 318 9.77 -20.61 -23.71
N ASN A 319 8.45 -20.48 -23.60
CA ASN A 319 7.60 -20.10 -24.73
C ASN A 319 7.90 -18.66 -25.19
N PHE A 320 8.05 -17.73 -24.24
CA PHE A 320 8.37 -16.34 -24.58
C PHE A 320 9.81 -16.22 -25.08
N SER A 321 10.78 -16.86 -24.41
CA SER A 321 12.17 -16.80 -24.85
C SER A 321 12.35 -17.39 -26.25
N THR A 322 11.60 -18.43 -26.61
CA THR A 322 11.60 -18.99 -27.98
C THR A 322 11.11 -17.96 -29.00
N ALA A 323 9.99 -17.28 -28.73
CA ALA A 323 9.48 -16.23 -29.60
C ALA A 323 10.46 -15.04 -29.70
N TYR A 324 11.06 -14.64 -28.58
CA TYR A 324 12.07 -13.58 -28.55
C TYR A 324 13.30 -13.93 -29.39
N GLN A 325 13.84 -15.14 -29.25
CA GLN A 325 15.02 -15.57 -30.01
C GLN A 325 14.73 -15.78 -31.50
N ALA A 326 13.52 -16.20 -31.85
CA ALA A 326 13.06 -16.21 -33.24
C ALA A 326 13.06 -14.79 -33.82
N SER A 327 12.60 -13.79 -33.05
CA SER A 327 12.68 -12.37 -33.44
C SER A 327 14.12 -11.87 -33.56
N VAL A 328 15.02 -12.19 -32.62
CA VAL A 328 16.45 -11.86 -32.71
C VAL A 328 17.05 -12.38 -34.02
N THR A 329 16.83 -13.66 -34.31
CA THR A 329 17.33 -14.32 -35.54
C THR A 329 16.76 -13.67 -36.79
N ALA A 330 15.44 -13.42 -36.81
CA ALA A 330 14.78 -12.82 -37.96
C ALA A 330 15.22 -11.37 -38.20
N VAL A 331 15.43 -10.56 -37.15
CA VAL A 331 15.99 -9.20 -37.26
C VAL A 331 17.39 -9.24 -37.89
N ALA A 332 18.25 -10.16 -37.46
CA ALA A 332 19.60 -10.30 -38.01
C ALA A 332 19.60 -10.68 -39.50
N ALA A 333 18.65 -11.52 -39.92
CA ALA A 333 18.52 -11.98 -41.30
C ALA A 333 17.95 -10.92 -42.27
N VAL A 334 17.27 -9.87 -41.78
CA VAL A 334 16.66 -8.85 -42.66
C VAL A 334 17.72 -8.28 -43.61
N GLY A 335 17.49 -8.37 -44.91
CA GLY A 335 18.38 -7.83 -45.94
C GLY A 335 19.85 -8.25 -45.83
N ASN A 336 20.15 -9.39 -45.19
CA ASN A 336 21.51 -9.89 -44.92
C ASN A 336 22.43 -8.86 -44.22
N ALA A 337 21.85 -7.97 -43.42
CA ALA A 337 22.60 -6.85 -42.82
C ALA A 337 23.08 -7.13 -41.38
N ASN A 338 22.88 -8.35 -40.86
CA ASN A 338 23.29 -8.76 -39.52
C ASN A 338 22.88 -7.75 -38.42
N ARG A 339 21.64 -7.27 -38.49
CA ARG A 339 21.11 -6.30 -37.51
C ARG A 339 21.00 -6.96 -36.13
N LYS A 340 21.24 -6.20 -35.06
CA LYS A 340 21.13 -6.69 -33.70
C LYS A 340 19.86 -6.16 -33.04
N LEU A 341 18.94 -7.02 -32.60
CA LEU A 341 17.88 -6.61 -31.68
C LEU A 341 18.50 -6.35 -30.29
N ASN A 342 18.27 -5.16 -29.74
CA ASN A 342 18.83 -4.76 -28.46
C ASN A 342 17.85 -5.05 -27.31
N TYR A 343 16.62 -4.57 -27.44
CA TYR A 343 15.53 -4.83 -26.51
C TYR A 343 14.19 -4.63 -27.21
N ILE A 344 13.12 -5.09 -26.56
CA ILE A 344 11.75 -4.73 -26.92
C ILE A 344 11.10 -3.94 -25.81
N ARG A 345 10.13 -3.11 -26.15
CA ARG A 345 9.34 -2.35 -25.18
C ARG A 345 7.87 -2.40 -25.56
N LEU A 346 7.01 -2.71 -24.60
CA LEU A 346 5.56 -2.67 -24.78
C LEU A 346 5.04 -1.40 -24.09
N ASP A 347 4.51 -0.46 -24.86
CA ASP A 347 3.96 0.80 -24.34
C ASP A 347 2.45 0.74 -24.26
N PHE A 348 1.89 1.09 -23.11
CA PHE A 348 0.46 1.22 -22.87
C PHE A 348 0.04 2.67 -23.13
N LEU A 349 -0.61 2.90 -24.27
CA LEU A 349 -1.08 4.24 -24.65
C LEU A 349 -2.39 4.59 -23.95
N SER A 350 -3.25 3.58 -23.78
CA SER A 350 -4.54 3.65 -23.09
C SER A 350 -4.96 2.24 -22.68
N THR A 351 -6.16 2.06 -22.14
CA THR A 351 -6.75 0.73 -21.91
C THR A 351 -7.14 0.00 -23.20
N THR A 352 -7.11 0.69 -24.36
CA THR A 352 -7.53 0.17 -25.66
C THR A 352 -6.42 0.07 -26.70
N ALA A 353 -5.24 0.64 -26.42
CA ALA A 353 -4.16 0.76 -27.38
C ALA A 353 -2.79 0.55 -26.73
N ALA A 354 -1.94 -0.21 -27.42
CA ALA A 354 -0.55 -0.41 -27.05
C ALA A 354 0.37 -0.32 -28.29
N ASN A 355 1.66 -0.18 -28.07
CA ASN A 355 2.69 -0.24 -29.10
C ASN A 355 3.75 -1.27 -28.71
N LEU A 356 4.18 -2.08 -29.67
CA LEU A 356 5.39 -2.88 -29.55
C LEU A 356 6.55 -2.15 -30.24
N TYR A 357 7.55 -1.79 -29.46
CA TYR A 357 8.80 -1.21 -29.92
C TYR A 357 9.89 -2.27 -30.00
N LEU A 358 10.62 -2.29 -31.10
CA LEU A 358 11.87 -3.02 -31.26
C LEU A 358 13.00 -1.99 -31.42
N ASN A 359 13.90 -1.96 -30.45
CA ASN A 359 15.15 -1.20 -30.57
C ASN A 359 16.21 -2.12 -31.17
N TYR A 360 16.85 -1.68 -32.25
CA TYR A 360 17.84 -2.50 -32.95
C TYR A 360 19.00 -1.66 -33.49
N THR A 361 20.17 -2.27 -33.61
CA THR A 361 21.35 -1.67 -34.22
C THR A 361 21.51 -2.19 -35.64
N ASN A 362 21.68 -1.28 -36.61
CA ASN A 362 21.87 -1.63 -38.01
C ASN A 362 23.34 -2.00 -38.34
N SER A 363 23.61 -2.40 -39.58
CA SER A 363 24.96 -2.76 -40.05
C SER A 363 25.97 -1.61 -39.98
N ALA A 364 25.51 -0.36 -39.95
CA ALA A 364 26.34 0.83 -39.82
C ALA A 364 26.61 1.21 -38.34
N GLY A 365 26.12 0.42 -37.38
CA GLY A 365 26.27 0.68 -35.95
C GLY A 365 25.28 1.71 -35.38
N SER A 366 24.35 2.23 -36.18
CA SER A 366 23.32 3.16 -35.70
C SER A 366 22.19 2.43 -34.98
N THR A 367 21.79 2.95 -33.82
CA THR A 367 20.61 2.46 -33.09
C THR A 367 19.34 3.10 -33.66
N LEU A 368 18.38 2.26 -34.01
CA LEU A 368 17.11 2.62 -34.62
C LEU A 368 15.95 1.99 -33.83
N GLU A 369 14.77 2.55 -34.01
CA GLU A 369 13.53 2.05 -33.42
C GLU A 369 12.53 1.71 -34.51
N ALA A 370 11.82 0.60 -34.34
CA ALA A 370 10.68 0.19 -35.14
C ALA A 370 9.48 0.01 -34.23
N LEU A 371 8.32 0.51 -34.67
CA LEU A 371 7.11 0.57 -33.86
C LEU A 371 5.95 -0.13 -34.56
N TYR A 372 5.30 -1.05 -33.86
CA TYR A 372 4.14 -1.80 -34.32
C TYR A 372 2.94 -1.51 -33.43
N ALA A 373 1.82 -1.13 -34.05
CA ALA A 373 0.58 -0.88 -33.33
C ALA A 373 -0.06 -2.19 -32.86
N LEU A 374 -0.49 -2.22 -31.60
CA LEU A 374 -1.37 -3.24 -31.05
C LEU A 374 -2.67 -2.57 -30.58
N ASN A 375 -3.79 -3.25 -30.79
CA ASN A 375 -5.01 -2.96 -30.03
C ASN A 375 -4.95 -3.75 -28.72
N MET A 376 -5.54 -3.22 -27.67
CA MET A 376 -5.58 -3.84 -26.36
C MET A 376 -7.02 -3.86 -25.84
N THR A 377 -7.37 -4.88 -25.08
CA THR A 377 -8.47 -4.81 -24.11
C THR A 377 -7.87 -5.11 -22.76
N PHE A 378 -8.19 -4.31 -21.74
CA PHE A 378 -7.56 -4.39 -20.43
C PHE A 378 -8.57 -4.17 -19.31
N ASN A 379 -8.58 -5.06 -18.33
CA ASN A 379 -9.36 -4.92 -17.10
C ASN A 379 -8.43 -4.60 -15.91
N ALA A 380 -8.53 -3.39 -15.37
CA ALA A 380 -7.68 -2.93 -14.26
C ALA A 380 -7.96 -3.62 -12.91
N THR A 381 -9.09 -4.33 -12.78
CA THR A 381 -9.43 -5.08 -11.58
C THR A 381 -8.84 -6.49 -11.63
N THR A 382 -9.04 -7.20 -12.75
CA THR A 382 -8.66 -8.62 -12.88
C THR A 382 -7.32 -8.84 -13.57
N GLY A 383 -6.76 -7.82 -14.22
CA GLY A 383 -5.58 -7.95 -15.08
C GLY A 383 -5.84 -8.63 -16.42
N ALA A 384 -7.07 -9.04 -16.72
CA ALA A 384 -7.41 -9.68 -17.97
C ALA A 384 -7.08 -8.77 -19.16
N THR A 385 -6.24 -9.28 -20.05
CA THR A 385 -5.64 -8.51 -21.16
C THR A 385 -5.68 -9.33 -22.45
N LYS A 386 -6.08 -8.71 -23.56
CA LYS A 386 -5.93 -9.29 -24.90
C LYS A 386 -5.35 -8.25 -25.86
N PHE A 387 -4.27 -8.64 -26.53
CA PHE A 387 -3.69 -7.86 -27.63
C PHE A 387 -4.14 -8.41 -28.98
N THR A 388 -4.36 -7.53 -29.95
CA THR A 388 -4.50 -7.89 -31.37
C THR A 388 -3.62 -6.97 -32.21
N ALA A 389 -3.31 -7.37 -33.44
CA ALA A 389 -2.64 -6.49 -34.39
C ALA A 389 -3.46 -5.20 -34.58
N GLY A 390 -2.79 -4.05 -34.57
CA GLY A 390 -3.38 -2.74 -34.84
C GLY A 390 -2.83 -2.14 -36.13
N THR A 391 -3.41 -1.01 -36.53
CA THR A 391 -2.95 -0.25 -37.70
C THR A 391 -1.91 0.79 -37.27
N ALA A 392 -0.92 1.04 -38.13
CA ALA A 392 0.06 2.10 -37.89
C ALA A 392 -0.62 3.44 -37.60
N ARG A 393 -0.16 4.14 -36.57
CA ARG A 393 -0.80 5.37 -36.07
C ARG A 393 -0.19 6.64 -36.66
N ASP A 394 0.95 6.52 -37.32
CA ASP A 394 1.63 7.57 -38.07
C ASP A 394 2.43 6.94 -39.23
N THR A 395 2.93 7.77 -40.13
CA THR A 395 3.71 7.45 -41.32
C THR A 395 5.16 7.93 -41.22
N THR A 396 5.55 8.58 -40.12
CA THR A 396 6.92 9.04 -39.88
C THR A 396 7.76 8.00 -39.12
N THR A 397 9.07 8.22 -38.99
CA THR A 397 9.93 7.42 -38.11
C THR A 397 9.40 7.51 -36.67
N PRO A 398 9.26 6.40 -35.91
CA PRO A 398 9.81 5.05 -36.14
C PRO A 398 8.90 4.06 -36.92
N TRP A 399 7.74 4.48 -37.43
CA TRP A 399 6.81 3.60 -38.17
C TRP A 399 7.36 3.17 -39.52
N THR A 400 8.11 4.03 -40.19
CA THR A 400 8.80 3.71 -41.46
C THR A 400 9.84 2.59 -41.29
N ASN A 401 10.58 2.58 -40.16
CA ASN A 401 11.53 1.53 -39.83
C ASN A 401 10.85 0.17 -39.58
N ALA A 402 9.57 0.18 -39.15
CA ALA A 402 8.80 -1.03 -38.92
C ALA A 402 8.59 -1.85 -40.20
N ALA A 403 8.46 -1.18 -41.36
CA ALA A 403 8.38 -1.85 -42.65
C ALA A 403 9.70 -2.56 -43.02
N VAL A 404 10.84 -2.00 -42.64
CA VAL A 404 12.17 -2.57 -42.93
C VAL A 404 12.36 -3.88 -42.19
N ILE A 405 12.00 -3.96 -40.91
CA ILE A 405 12.25 -5.13 -40.06
C ILE A 405 10.97 -5.93 -39.70
N GLN A 406 9.90 -5.81 -40.49
CA GLN A 406 8.61 -6.48 -40.25
C GLN A 406 8.75 -7.99 -39.98
N ALA A 407 9.56 -8.69 -40.78
CA ALA A 407 9.81 -10.12 -40.59
C ALA A 407 10.45 -10.44 -39.23
N GLY A 408 11.28 -9.52 -38.72
CA GLY A 408 11.90 -9.60 -37.39
C GLY A 408 10.92 -9.45 -36.24
N ALA A 409 9.89 -8.62 -36.39
CA ALA A 409 8.88 -8.39 -35.35
C ALA A 409 7.80 -9.48 -35.30
N GLN A 410 7.56 -10.18 -36.41
CA GLN A 410 6.43 -11.10 -36.54
C GLN A 410 6.38 -12.21 -35.47
N PRO A 411 7.49 -12.86 -35.05
CA PRO A 411 7.44 -13.87 -33.99
C PRO A 411 6.87 -13.33 -32.66
N LEU A 412 7.28 -12.13 -32.25
CA LEU A 412 6.75 -11.48 -31.05
C LEU A 412 5.31 -10.99 -31.22
N ILE A 413 4.95 -10.42 -32.37
CA ILE A 413 3.56 -10.04 -32.67
C ILE A 413 2.64 -11.27 -32.59
N ASN A 414 3.06 -12.40 -33.15
CA ASN A 414 2.31 -13.66 -33.05
C ASN A 414 2.16 -14.10 -31.60
N TYR A 415 3.24 -14.05 -30.81
CA TYR A 415 3.19 -14.40 -29.38
C TYR A 415 2.18 -13.54 -28.60
N PHE A 416 2.25 -12.21 -28.74
CA PHE A 416 1.36 -11.30 -28.02
C PHE A 416 -0.11 -11.40 -28.46
N THR A 417 -0.37 -11.72 -29.73
CA THR A 417 -1.74 -11.74 -30.26
C THR A 417 -2.43 -13.10 -30.16
N ALA A 418 -1.67 -14.19 -30.01
CA ALA A 418 -2.21 -15.55 -29.95
C ALA A 418 -3.04 -15.83 -28.70
N SER A 419 -2.68 -15.26 -27.55
CA SER A 419 -3.23 -15.68 -26.24
C SER A 419 -4.05 -14.59 -25.54
N ASN A 420 -4.83 -15.00 -24.54
CA ASN A 420 -5.37 -14.10 -23.53
C ASN A 420 -4.43 -14.10 -22.33
N PHE A 421 -4.16 -12.94 -21.75
CA PHE A 421 -3.20 -12.76 -20.68
C PHE A 421 -3.85 -12.26 -19.40
N ILE A 422 -3.17 -12.44 -18.27
CA ILE A 422 -3.43 -11.80 -17.00
C ILE A 422 -2.18 -11.01 -16.60
N ALA A 423 -2.34 -9.71 -16.38
CA ALA A 423 -1.29 -8.84 -15.86
C ALA A 423 -1.04 -9.11 -14.37
N ASP A 424 0.22 -9.20 -13.97
CA ASP A 424 0.59 -9.37 -12.55
C ASP A 424 1.99 -8.82 -12.23
N TRP A 425 2.27 -8.64 -10.94
CA TRP A 425 3.62 -8.46 -10.43
C TRP A 425 4.39 -9.76 -10.60
N MET A 426 5.51 -9.73 -11.33
CA MET A 426 6.25 -10.95 -11.65
C MET A 426 7.71 -10.68 -12.00
N PRO A 427 8.58 -11.70 -11.89
CA PRO A 427 8.29 -13.07 -11.44
C PRO A 427 8.13 -13.16 -9.92
N ALA A 428 7.48 -14.23 -9.44
CA ALA A 428 7.20 -14.40 -8.00
C ALA A 428 8.46 -14.49 -7.13
N ASN A 429 9.58 -14.91 -7.72
CA ASN A 429 10.90 -15.03 -7.09
C ASN A 429 11.78 -13.78 -7.31
N ILE A 430 11.23 -12.65 -7.75
CA ILE A 430 12.00 -11.42 -7.95
C ILE A 430 12.68 -10.97 -6.66
N GLY A 431 13.96 -10.58 -6.75
CA GLY A 431 14.74 -10.09 -5.61
C GLY A 431 14.12 -8.85 -4.96
N ASN A 432 14.42 -8.62 -3.68
CA ASN A 432 13.84 -7.55 -2.85
C ASN A 432 14.07 -6.16 -3.47
N ASP A 433 15.28 -5.93 -3.97
CA ASP A 433 15.70 -4.66 -4.58
C ASP A 433 14.94 -4.33 -5.87
N ASN A 434 14.32 -5.34 -6.48
CA ASN A 434 13.56 -5.23 -7.73
C ASN A 434 12.04 -5.31 -7.50
N PHE A 435 11.60 -5.38 -6.23
CA PHE A 435 10.19 -5.50 -5.91
C PHE A 435 9.39 -4.28 -6.41
N ASN A 436 8.27 -4.53 -7.09
CA ASN A 436 7.44 -3.53 -7.78
C ASN A 436 8.16 -2.71 -8.89
N SER A 437 9.39 -3.06 -9.27
CA SER A 437 10.07 -2.49 -10.44
C SER A 437 9.90 -3.33 -11.71
N TYR A 438 9.41 -4.56 -11.56
CA TYR A 438 9.12 -5.49 -12.63
C TYR A 438 7.66 -5.92 -12.60
N GLY A 439 7.07 -6.03 -13.79
CA GLY A 439 5.72 -6.51 -13.99
C GLY A 439 5.58 -7.12 -15.37
N GLY A 440 4.48 -7.83 -15.59
CA GLY A 440 4.32 -8.58 -16.81
C GLY A 440 2.97 -9.24 -16.93
N PHE A 441 2.93 -10.25 -17.79
CA PHE A 441 1.71 -10.93 -18.18
C PHE A 441 1.95 -12.43 -18.31
N TYR A 442 1.03 -13.24 -17.80
CA TYR A 442 1.01 -14.68 -18.03
C TYR A 442 -0.24 -15.09 -18.82
N VAL A 443 -0.15 -16.16 -19.59
CA VAL A 443 -1.28 -16.68 -20.37
C VAL A 443 -2.35 -17.23 -19.43
N SER A 444 -3.59 -16.79 -19.62
CA SER A 444 -4.74 -17.25 -18.82
C SER A 444 -4.86 -18.77 -18.87
N GLY A 445 -4.92 -19.41 -17.70
CA GLY A 445 -4.94 -20.87 -17.57
C GLY A 445 -3.56 -21.54 -17.74
N THR A 446 -2.49 -20.81 -18.08
CA THR A 446 -1.12 -21.36 -18.19
C THR A 446 -0.08 -20.38 -17.60
N PRO A 447 0.01 -20.24 -16.27
CA PRO A 447 0.90 -19.27 -15.62
C PRO A 447 2.39 -19.44 -15.92
N THR A 448 2.82 -20.63 -16.32
CA THR A 448 4.20 -20.92 -16.74
C THR A 448 4.56 -20.30 -18.09
N ASN A 449 3.57 -19.87 -18.88
CA ASN A 449 3.77 -19.13 -20.12
C ASN A 449 3.58 -17.63 -19.86
N TYR A 450 4.68 -16.93 -19.59
CA TYR A 450 4.66 -15.52 -19.18
C TYR A 450 5.79 -14.70 -19.79
N PHE A 451 5.66 -13.37 -19.73
CA PHE A 451 6.74 -12.44 -19.99
C PHE A 451 6.68 -11.29 -19.01
N TYR A 452 7.83 -10.73 -18.67
CA TYR A 452 7.92 -9.59 -17.77
C TYR A 452 9.14 -8.74 -18.14
N GLY A 453 9.18 -7.53 -17.62
CA GLY A 453 10.29 -6.63 -17.82
C GLY A 453 10.27 -5.46 -16.85
N ILE A 454 11.23 -4.56 -17.03
CA ILE A 454 11.38 -3.36 -16.22
C ILE A 454 10.22 -2.42 -16.53
N LEU A 455 9.56 -1.92 -15.50
CA LEU A 455 8.45 -1.00 -15.62
C LEU A 455 8.94 0.44 -15.81
N GLY A 456 8.40 1.13 -16.81
CA GLY A 456 8.63 2.56 -17.03
C GLY A 456 7.40 3.40 -16.69
N GLN A 457 7.60 4.53 -16.02
CA GLN A 457 6.52 5.45 -15.61
C GLN A 457 6.36 6.67 -16.54
N THR A 458 7.31 6.87 -17.45
CA THR A 458 7.26 7.94 -18.45
C THR A 458 6.85 7.37 -19.81
N ALA A 459 6.05 8.14 -20.55
CA ALA A 459 5.93 7.91 -21.98
C ALA A 459 7.25 8.41 -22.58
N LEU A 460 7.88 7.58 -23.41
CA LEU A 460 9.10 7.91 -24.11
C LEU A 460 8.77 8.20 -25.58
#